data_AF-H0A963-F1
#
_entry.id   AF-H0A963-F1
#
_cell.length_a   1.000
_cell.length_b   1.000
_cell.length_c   1.000
_cell.angle_alpha   90.00
_cell.angle_beta   90.00
_cell.angle_gamma   90.00
#
_symmetry.space_group_name_H-M   'P 1'
#
loop_
_entity.id
_entity.type
_entity.pdbx_description
1 polymer ?
#
loop_
_entity_poly.entity_id
_entity_poly.type
_entity_poly.pdbx_seq_one_letter_code
_entity_poly.pdbx_strand_id
1 'polypeptide(L)'
;MKAHEFLEKKGLDFKVIEQDNPTKSCDDAARERGVETSQIVKSLIVERHEEKGKTEGDLIHVLLPGDRETSEKKFGEHHLISPEKSEELTGFESGTVHPFSTEIPHIIDYRILRNNEVSFTIGEQLRGLIIRSSEFREGLEKSDFEYEVKDISLTNQEDIDRLEAAGLDKEDAKFIADKGLAPVYLRLEHNSEEIVKAFQELLRHDIRPEKNLVSEIIETSENMNHLQKLVENYAETGEIENSKDFELEEVIDKVLEEHPEALEDLKEGKESVENFIIGQVMKKTSGKARPEKVREMIDEFR
;
A
#
# COMPACT_ATOMS: atom_id res chain seq x y z
N MET A 1 -25.61 19.54 -1.09
CA MET A 1 -24.80 20.77 -1.14
C MET A 1 -23.73 20.54 -2.20
N LYS A 2 -23.47 21.53 -3.06
CA LYS A 2 -22.48 21.37 -4.13
C LYS A 2 -21.06 21.34 -3.57
N ALA A 3 -20.13 20.76 -4.33
CA ALA A 3 -18.79 20.54 -3.82
C ALA A 3 -18.04 21.84 -3.49
N HIS A 4 -18.14 22.86 -4.36
CA HIS A 4 -17.50 24.16 -4.13
C HIS A 4 -18.07 24.88 -2.90
N GLU A 5 -19.39 24.82 -2.68
CA GLU A 5 -20.05 25.40 -1.50
C GLU A 5 -19.54 24.74 -0.20
N PHE A 6 -19.37 23.42 -0.22
CA PHE A 6 -18.78 22.69 0.91
C PHE A 6 -17.34 23.15 1.18
N LEU A 7 -16.50 23.21 0.14
CA LEU A 7 -15.09 23.59 0.28
C LEU A 7 -14.95 25.04 0.76
N GLU A 8 -15.73 25.98 0.22
CA GLU A 8 -15.78 27.38 0.68
C GLU A 8 -16.17 27.47 2.15
N LYS A 9 -17.22 26.73 2.58
CA LYS A 9 -17.66 26.70 3.97
C LYS A 9 -16.60 26.17 4.92
N LYS A 10 -15.71 25.27 4.44
CA LYS A 10 -14.59 24.73 5.20
C LYS A 10 -13.30 25.57 5.09
N GLY A 11 -13.32 26.63 4.28
CA GLY A 11 -12.20 27.55 4.07
C GLY A 11 -11.04 26.92 3.30
N LEU A 12 -11.35 26.06 2.32
CA LEU A 12 -10.36 25.31 1.52
C LEU A 12 -10.18 25.95 0.15
N ASP A 13 -8.95 25.93 -0.35
CA ASP A 13 -8.59 26.54 -1.63
C ASP A 13 -8.79 25.58 -2.81
N PHE A 14 -9.49 26.04 -3.84
CA PHE A 14 -9.72 25.29 -5.08
C PHE A 14 -9.94 26.23 -6.26
N LYS A 15 -9.92 25.68 -7.48
CA LYS A 15 -10.18 26.40 -8.72
C LYS A 15 -11.37 25.76 -9.45
N VAL A 16 -12.44 26.51 -9.64
CA VAL A 16 -13.57 26.07 -10.50
C VAL A 16 -13.15 26.16 -11.97
N ILE A 17 -13.53 25.15 -12.75
CA ILE A 17 -13.33 25.07 -14.19
C ILE A 17 -14.69 24.96 -14.86
N GLU A 18 -14.96 25.88 -15.78
CA GLU A 18 -16.11 25.81 -16.68
C GLU A 18 -15.74 25.05 -17.96
N GLN A 19 -16.69 24.29 -18.48
CA GLN A 19 -16.51 23.43 -19.64
C GLN A 19 -17.55 23.79 -20.70
N ASP A 20 -17.17 23.72 -21.97
CA ASP A 20 -18.06 24.07 -23.07
C ASP A 20 -19.09 22.97 -23.36
N ASN A 21 -18.75 21.72 -23.04
CA ASN A 21 -19.57 20.55 -23.34
C ASN A 21 -19.69 19.62 -22.13
N PRO A 22 -20.84 18.92 -21.97
CA PRO A 22 -20.96 17.88 -20.96
C PRO A 22 -19.97 16.75 -21.21
N THR A 23 -19.27 16.33 -20.16
CA THR A 23 -18.27 15.27 -20.25
C THR A 23 -18.93 13.89 -20.21
N LYS A 24 -18.61 13.03 -21.17
CA LYS A 24 -19.19 11.66 -21.26
C LYS A 24 -18.32 10.59 -20.64
N SER A 25 -17.05 10.91 -20.40
CA SER A 25 -16.05 10.02 -19.84
C SER A 25 -15.06 10.78 -18.94
N CYS A 26 -14.26 10.05 -18.17
CA CYS A 26 -13.19 10.67 -17.39
C CYS A 26 -12.10 11.27 -18.28
N ASP A 27 -11.79 10.66 -19.43
CA ASP A 27 -10.82 11.21 -20.40
C ASP A 27 -11.30 12.54 -21.00
N ASP A 28 -12.61 12.63 -21.31
CA ASP A 28 -13.18 13.89 -21.79
C ASP A 28 -13.12 14.96 -20.69
N ALA A 29 -13.44 14.59 -19.45
CA ALA A 29 -13.37 15.50 -18.32
C ALA A 29 -11.93 15.97 -18.03
N ALA A 30 -10.95 15.07 -18.14
CA ALA A 30 -9.54 15.36 -17.99
C ALA A 30 -9.06 16.38 -19.04
N ARG A 31 -9.41 16.14 -20.31
CA ARG A 31 -9.08 17.03 -21.43
C ARG A 31 -9.67 18.43 -21.28
N GLU A 32 -10.96 18.51 -20.96
CA GLU A 32 -11.66 19.80 -20.75
C GLU A 32 -11.10 20.58 -19.55
N ARG A 33 -10.57 19.87 -18.54
CA ARG A 33 -10.00 20.50 -17.33
C ARG A 33 -8.49 20.73 -17.40
N GLY A 34 -7.82 20.21 -18.43
CA GLY A 34 -6.37 20.30 -18.58
C GLY A 34 -5.60 19.53 -17.50
N VAL A 35 -6.10 18.37 -17.10
CA VAL A 35 -5.48 17.45 -16.12
C VAL A 35 -5.32 16.07 -16.74
N GLU A 36 -4.55 15.20 -16.09
CA GLU A 36 -4.46 13.78 -16.46
C GLU A 36 -5.71 13.00 -16.01
N THR A 37 -6.07 11.94 -16.73
CA THR A 37 -7.23 11.10 -16.36
C THR A 37 -7.09 10.50 -14.95
N SER A 38 -5.87 10.17 -14.54
CA SER A 38 -5.56 9.68 -13.19
C SER A 38 -5.74 10.72 -12.07
N GLN A 39 -5.89 12.00 -12.41
CA GLN A 39 -6.22 13.08 -11.48
C GLN A 39 -7.73 13.30 -11.34
N ILE A 40 -8.54 12.74 -12.24
CA ILE A 40 -10.01 12.77 -12.10
C ILE A 40 -10.42 11.85 -10.96
N VAL A 41 -11.30 12.31 -10.08
CA VAL A 41 -11.91 11.49 -9.03
C VAL A 41 -13.29 11.04 -9.50
N LYS A 42 -13.44 9.74 -9.75
CA LYS A 42 -14.73 9.07 -9.93
C LYS A 42 -15.39 8.90 -8.56
N SER A 43 -16.65 9.29 -8.47
CA SER A 43 -17.52 9.07 -7.31
C SER A 43 -18.55 8.02 -7.68
N LEU A 44 -18.49 6.85 -7.02
CA LEU A 44 -19.39 5.72 -7.27
C LEU A 44 -20.07 5.32 -5.97
N ILE A 45 -21.36 5.05 -5.99
CA ILE A 45 -22.06 4.50 -4.83
C ILE A 45 -22.37 3.04 -5.11
N VAL A 46 -21.85 2.16 -4.26
CA VAL A 46 -21.96 0.73 -4.45
C VAL A 46 -22.64 0.10 -3.25
N GLU A 47 -23.34 -0.99 -3.50
CA GLU A 47 -23.87 -1.88 -2.48
C GLU A 47 -22.92 -3.07 -2.36
N ARG A 48 -22.30 -3.23 -1.19
CA ARG A 48 -21.32 -4.29 -0.92
C ARG A 48 -21.97 -5.43 -0.14
N HIS A 49 -21.80 -6.66 -0.60
CA HIS A 49 -22.37 -7.83 0.05
C HIS A 49 -21.29 -8.60 0.82
N GLU A 50 -21.49 -8.81 2.12
CA GLU A 50 -20.55 -9.58 2.95
C GLU A 50 -20.59 -11.09 2.64
N GLU A 51 -21.71 -11.61 2.13
CA GLU A 51 -21.91 -13.03 1.81
C GLU A 51 -22.73 -13.22 0.52
N LYS A 52 -22.34 -14.22 -0.29
CA LYS A 52 -23.11 -14.63 -1.48
C LYS A 52 -24.53 -15.03 -1.10
N GLY A 53 -25.52 -14.28 -1.59
CA GLY A 53 -26.94 -14.59 -1.45
C GLY A 53 -27.74 -13.73 -0.46
N LYS A 54 -27.13 -12.71 0.18
CA LYS A 54 -27.89 -11.69 0.93
C LYS A 54 -28.52 -10.65 0.00
N THR A 55 -29.69 -10.15 0.39
CA THR A 55 -30.51 -9.22 -0.40
C THR A 55 -30.27 -7.74 -0.08
N GLU A 56 -29.60 -7.42 1.02
CA GLU A 56 -29.21 -6.05 1.40
C GLU A 56 -27.72 -6.04 1.71
N GLY A 57 -27.01 -5.09 1.12
CA GLY A 57 -25.60 -4.83 1.37
C GLY A 57 -25.37 -3.43 1.97
N ASP A 58 -24.17 -3.19 2.49
CA ASP A 58 -23.80 -1.87 2.99
C ASP A 58 -23.56 -0.92 1.82
N LEU A 59 -24.15 0.28 1.88
CA LEU A 59 -23.88 1.34 0.92
C LEU A 59 -22.56 2.01 1.23
N ILE A 60 -21.66 1.99 0.26
CA ILE A 60 -20.33 2.60 0.35
C ILE A 60 -20.16 3.61 -0.76
N HIS A 61 -19.64 4.79 -0.43
CA HIS A 61 -19.23 5.78 -1.41
C HIS A 61 -17.76 5.55 -1.78
N VAL A 62 -17.52 5.04 -2.99
CA VAL A 62 -16.20 4.68 -3.48
C VAL A 62 -15.62 5.81 -4.32
N LEU A 63 -14.41 6.23 -3.98
CA LEU A 63 -13.64 7.20 -4.74
C LEU A 63 -12.47 6.52 -5.46
N LEU A 64 -12.42 6.65 -6.78
CA LEU A 64 -11.39 6.05 -7.64
C LEU A 64 -10.74 7.09 -8.56
N PRO A 65 -9.48 6.89 -8.98
CA PRO A 65 -8.92 7.62 -10.11
C PRO A 65 -9.70 7.37 -11.41
N GLY A 66 -9.72 8.37 -12.30
CA GLY A 66 -10.49 8.35 -13.54
C GLY A 66 -10.08 7.25 -14.52
N ASP A 67 -8.85 6.76 -14.41
CA ASP A 67 -8.24 5.70 -15.22
C ASP A 67 -8.40 4.31 -14.59
N ARG A 68 -9.19 4.19 -13.51
CA ARG A 68 -9.32 2.97 -12.72
C ARG A 68 -10.75 2.47 -12.57
N GLU A 69 -10.86 1.19 -12.25
CA GLU A 69 -12.08 0.47 -11.90
C GLU A 69 -11.86 -0.29 -10.59
N THR A 70 -12.92 -0.62 -9.87
CA THR A 70 -12.84 -1.42 -8.65
C THR A 70 -12.35 -2.85 -8.94
N SER A 71 -11.59 -3.43 -8.02
CA SER A 71 -11.18 -4.84 -8.06
C SER A 71 -12.00 -5.65 -7.06
N GLU A 72 -12.84 -6.58 -7.51
CA GLU A 72 -13.59 -7.47 -6.62
C GLU A 72 -12.69 -8.22 -5.62
N LYS A 73 -11.47 -8.59 -6.04
CA LYS A 73 -10.49 -9.27 -5.18
C LYS A 73 -10.02 -8.38 -4.02
N LYS A 74 -9.89 -7.07 -4.24
CA LYS A 74 -9.37 -6.12 -3.24
C LYS A 74 -10.48 -5.43 -2.45
N PHE A 75 -11.57 -5.09 -3.13
CA PHE A 75 -12.70 -4.33 -2.59
C PHE A 75 -13.84 -5.24 -2.08
N GLY A 76 -13.95 -6.46 -2.60
CA GLY A 76 -15.07 -7.38 -2.35
C GLY A 76 -16.12 -7.36 -3.45
N GLU A 77 -17.04 -8.33 -3.42
CA GLU A 77 -18.20 -8.40 -4.32
C GLU A 77 -19.14 -7.20 -4.04
N HIS A 78 -19.50 -6.48 -5.10
CA HIS A 78 -20.27 -5.25 -5.00
C HIS A 78 -20.99 -4.96 -6.31
N HIS A 79 -22.06 -4.17 -6.23
CA HIS A 79 -22.78 -3.69 -7.40
C HIS A 79 -23.00 -2.18 -7.31
N LEU A 80 -22.84 -1.48 -8.44
CA LEU A 80 -23.21 -0.07 -8.54
C LEU A 80 -24.72 0.07 -8.34
N ILE A 81 -25.15 1.01 -7.50
CA ILE A 81 -26.58 1.27 -7.32
C ILE A 81 -27.19 1.89 -8.58
N SER A 82 -28.52 1.80 -8.72
CA SER A 82 -29.20 2.42 -9.86
C SER A 82 -29.08 3.95 -9.82
N PRO A 83 -29.11 4.63 -10.99
CA PRO A 83 -29.11 6.09 -11.06
C PRO A 83 -30.19 6.74 -10.20
N GLU A 84 -31.39 6.16 -10.16
CA GLU A 84 -32.52 6.66 -9.37
C GLU A 84 -32.22 6.59 -7.86
N LYS A 85 -31.72 5.44 -7.38
CA LYS A 85 -31.32 5.27 -5.97
C LYS A 85 -30.16 6.21 -5.61
N SER A 86 -29.24 6.46 -6.54
CA SER A 86 -28.14 7.40 -6.36
C SER A 86 -28.62 8.84 -6.26
N GLU A 87 -29.56 9.25 -7.11
CA GLU A 87 -30.13 10.59 -7.10
C GLU A 87 -30.98 10.82 -5.84
N GLU A 88 -31.77 9.83 -5.41
CA GLU A 88 -32.52 9.87 -4.14
C GLU A 88 -31.59 10.05 -2.93
N LEU A 89 -30.44 9.39 -2.93
CA LEU A 89 -29.47 9.44 -1.83
C LEU A 89 -28.64 10.73 -1.82
N THR A 90 -28.25 11.22 -3.00
CA THR A 90 -27.26 12.31 -3.13
C THR A 90 -27.88 13.67 -3.47
N GLY A 91 -29.06 13.66 -4.08
CA GLY A 91 -29.66 14.82 -4.72
C GLY A 91 -28.98 15.25 -6.03
N PHE A 92 -28.11 14.40 -6.60
CA PHE A 92 -27.36 14.69 -7.81
C PHE A 92 -27.64 13.66 -8.90
N GLU A 93 -27.77 14.13 -10.14
CA GLU A 93 -27.90 13.28 -11.31
C GLU A 93 -26.66 12.39 -11.49
N SER A 94 -26.84 11.23 -12.10
CA SER A 94 -25.73 10.34 -12.45
C SER A 94 -24.66 11.07 -13.27
N GLY A 95 -23.40 10.87 -12.91
CA GLY A 95 -22.25 11.58 -13.49
C GLY A 95 -21.94 12.93 -12.82
N THR A 96 -22.80 13.41 -11.92
CA THR A 96 -22.56 14.64 -11.14
C THR A 96 -22.35 14.39 -9.63
N VAL A 97 -22.40 13.12 -9.20
CA VAL A 97 -22.01 12.71 -7.84
C VAL A 97 -20.54 13.08 -7.61
N HIS A 98 -20.24 13.64 -6.45
CA HIS A 98 -18.92 14.16 -6.10
C HIS A 98 -18.47 13.68 -4.71
N PRO A 99 -17.18 13.79 -4.34
CA PRO A 99 -16.63 13.22 -3.10
C PRO A 99 -17.26 13.66 -1.77
N PHE A 100 -18.15 14.65 -1.78
CA PHE A 100 -18.76 15.26 -0.60
C PHE A 100 -20.29 15.26 -0.70
N SER A 101 -20.86 14.42 -1.57
CA SER A 101 -22.30 14.40 -1.86
C SER A 101 -23.10 13.51 -0.92
N THR A 102 -22.45 12.75 -0.03
CA THR A 102 -23.11 11.81 0.89
C THR A 102 -22.47 11.81 2.28
N GLU A 103 -23.20 11.30 3.27
CA GLU A 103 -22.71 11.07 4.64
C GLU A 103 -22.43 9.58 4.94
N ILE A 104 -22.65 8.70 3.96
CA ILE A 104 -22.37 7.26 4.10
C ILE A 104 -20.85 7.02 4.18
N PRO A 105 -20.39 5.86 4.69
CA PRO A 105 -18.97 5.54 4.74
C PRO A 105 -18.31 5.59 3.36
N HIS A 106 -17.11 6.17 3.31
CA HIS A 106 -16.33 6.28 2.09
C HIS A 106 -15.16 5.30 2.07
N ILE A 107 -14.85 4.77 0.88
CA ILE A 107 -13.59 4.07 0.64
C ILE A 107 -12.88 4.74 -0.52
N ILE A 108 -11.65 5.16 -0.29
CA ILE A 108 -10.88 6.02 -1.19
C ILE A 108 -9.66 5.26 -1.65
N ASP A 109 -9.47 5.16 -2.96
CA ASP A 109 -8.23 4.58 -3.49
C ASP A 109 -7.05 5.52 -3.21
N TYR A 110 -6.00 4.97 -2.57
CA TYR A 110 -4.85 5.76 -2.12
C TYR A 110 -4.15 6.53 -3.25
N ARG A 111 -4.29 6.09 -4.52
CA ARG A 111 -3.68 6.76 -5.69
C ARG A 111 -4.21 8.18 -5.88
N ILE A 112 -5.46 8.47 -5.50
CA ILE A 112 -6.03 9.83 -5.54
C ILE A 112 -5.15 10.79 -4.72
N LEU A 113 -4.80 10.39 -3.50
CA LEU A 113 -4.03 11.21 -2.56
C LEU A 113 -2.53 11.30 -2.89
N ARG A 114 -2.06 10.55 -3.90
CA ARG A 114 -0.67 10.62 -4.38
C ARG A 114 -0.45 11.69 -5.45
N ASN A 115 -1.51 12.11 -6.14
CA ASN A 115 -1.42 13.22 -7.08
C ASN A 115 -1.15 14.52 -6.32
N ASN A 116 -0.54 15.51 -6.96
CA ASN A 116 -0.37 16.85 -6.37
C ASN A 116 -1.70 17.62 -6.31
N GLU A 117 -2.55 17.39 -7.30
CA GLU A 117 -3.88 17.96 -7.43
C GLU A 117 -4.83 16.92 -8.02
N VAL A 118 -6.10 17.05 -7.67
CA VAL A 118 -7.19 16.19 -8.12
C VAL A 118 -8.34 17.03 -8.63
N SER A 119 -9.20 16.43 -9.46
CA SER A 119 -10.32 17.13 -10.08
C SER A 119 -11.58 16.28 -10.07
N PHE A 120 -12.72 16.93 -9.82
CA PHE A 120 -14.04 16.30 -9.85
C PHE A 120 -15.12 17.32 -10.22
N THR A 121 -16.31 16.82 -10.55
CA THR A 121 -17.51 17.64 -10.77
C THR A 121 -17.90 18.40 -9.50
N ILE A 122 -18.49 19.59 -9.64
CA ILE A 122 -19.01 20.33 -8.49
C ILE A 122 -20.45 19.94 -8.13
N GLY A 123 -21.02 18.89 -8.74
CA GLY A 123 -22.46 18.61 -8.70
C GLY A 123 -23.21 19.11 -9.93
N GLU A 124 -22.50 19.34 -11.05
CA GLU A 124 -23.07 19.88 -12.29
C GLU A 124 -22.39 19.30 -13.54
N GLN A 125 -23.11 19.31 -14.67
CA GLN A 125 -22.68 18.71 -15.93
C GLN A 125 -21.52 19.45 -16.63
N LEU A 126 -21.45 20.78 -16.46
CA LEU A 126 -20.53 21.66 -17.20
C LEU A 126 -19.47 22.32 -16.32
N ARG A 127 -19.43 21.95 -15.04
CA ARG A 127 -18.50 22.56 -14.09
C ARG A 127 -17.82 21.49 -13.25
N GLY A 128 -16.51 21.61 -13.18
CA GLY A 128 -15.68 20.86 -12.26
C GLY A 128 -14.84 21.80 -11.42
N LEU A 129 -14.00 21.22 -10.59
CA LEU A 129 -12.96 21.96 -9.89
C LEU A 129 -11.64 21.20 -9.95
N ILE A 130 -10.55 21.91 -9.68
CA ILE A 130 -9.23 21.38 -9.41
C ILE A 130 -8.86 21.84 -8.00
N ILE A 131 -8.37 20.92 -7.18
CA ILE A 131 -8.01 21.15 -5.78
C ILE A 131 -6.67 20.46 -5.49
N ARG A 132 -5.82 21.10 -4.69
CA ARG A 132 -4.58 20.46 -4.22
C ARG A 132 -4.94 19.25 -3.35
N SER A 133 -4.19 18.16 -3.47
CA SER A 133 -4.49 16.96 -2.68
C SER A 133 -4.38 17.16 -1.16
N SER A 134 -3.60 18.15 -0.71
CA SER A 134 -3.57 18.58 0.69
C SER A 134 -4.90 19.17 1.14
N GLU A 135 -5.46 20.10 0.36
CA GLU A 135 -6.77 20.73 0.62
C GLU A 135 -7.89 19.71 0.51
N PHE A 136 -7.81 18.80 -0.47
CA PHE A 136 -8.78 17.71 -0.62
C PHE A 136 -8.78 16.79 0.60
N ARG A 137 -7.59 16.42 1.12
CA ARG A 137 -7.45 15.64 2.34
C ARG A 137 -8.02 16.37 3.56
N GLU A 138 -7.71 17.65 3.72
CA GLU A 138 -8.28 18.46 4.79
C GLU A 138 -9.82 18.56 4.66
N GLY A 139 -10.34 18.58 3.43
CA GLY A 139 -11.77 18.46 3.14
C GLY A 139 -12.38 17.16 3.64
N LEU A 140 -11.73 16.02 3.37
CA LEU A 140 -12.15 14.71 3.87
C LEU A 140 -12.13 14.65 5.40
N GLU A 141 -11.08 15.19 6.04
CA GLU A 141 -10.95 15.23 7.51
C GLU A 141 -11.99 16.13 8.17
N LYS A 142 -12.45 17.17 7.47
CA LYS A 142 -13.51 18.09 7.94
C LYS A 142 -14.91 17.61 7.57
N SER A 143 -15.07 16.47 6.92
CA SER A 143 -16.38 15.88 6.59
C SER A 143 -17.01 15.18 7.78
N ASP A 144 -18.33 15.00 7.73
CA ASP A 144 -19.10 14.32 8.77
C ASP A 144 -19.23 12.81 8.55
N PHE A 145 -18.58 12.26 7.51
CA PHE A 145 -18.56 10.83 7.20
C PHE A 145 -17.25 10.16 7.64
N GLU A 146 -17.32 8.85 7.92
CA GLU A 146 -16.14 8.01 8.08
C GLU A 146 -15.55 7.66 6.71
N TYR A 147 -14.22 7.58 6.62
CA TYR A 147 -13.55 7.12 5.40
C TYR A 147 -12.34 6.24 5.69
N GLU A 148 -12.04 5.38 4.72
CA GLU A 148 -10.85 4.54 4.74
C GLU A 148 -10.07 4.68 3.43
N VAL A 149 -8.74 4.70 3.51
CA VAL A 149 -7.84 4.80 2.35
C VAL A 149 -7.17 3.45 2.11
N LYS A 150 -7.43 2.82 0.96
CA LYS A 150 -6.95 1.47 0.61
C LYS A 150 -6.55 1.34 -0.86
N ASP A 151 -5.93 0.23 -1.24
CA ASP A 151 -5.80 -0.17 -2.64
C ASP A 151 -7.02 -1.00 -3.03
N ILE A 152 -7.92 -0.41 -3.81
CA ILE A 152 -9.22 -1.02 -4.15
C ILE A 152 -9.41 -1.21 -5.64
N SER A 153 -8.49 -0.69 -6.47
CA SER A 153 -8.66 -0.67 -7.91
C SER A 153 -7.94 -1.81 -8.64
N LEU A 154 -8.44 -2.11 -9.83
CA LEU A 154 -7.71 -2.84 -10.86
C LEU A 154 -6.48 -2.04 -11.30
N THR A 155 -5.49 -2.79 -11.71
CA THR A 155 -4.32 -2.30 -12.40
C THR A 155 -4.65 -2.02 -13.85
N ASN A 156 -4.19 -0.89 -14.41
CA ASN A 156 -4.34 -0.62 -15.83
C ASN A 156 -3.10 -1.12 -16.62
N GLN A 157 -3.26 -1.29 -17.93
CA GLN A 157 -2.17 -1.68 -18.82
C GLN A 157 -1.04 -0.63 -18.82
N GLU A 158 -1.38 0.64 -18.61
CA GLU A 158 -0.39 1.74 -18.58
C GLU A 158 0.63 1.59 -17.44
N ASP A 159 0.22 1.17 -16.24
CA ASP A 159 1.16 0.90 -15.14
C ASP A 159 2.11 -0.25 -15.51
N ILE A 160 1.58 -1.30 -16.15
CA ILE A 160 2.38 -2.44 -16.60
C ILE A 160 3.39 -1.96 -17.65
N ASP A 161 2.94 -1.21 -18.65
CA ASP A 161 3.78 -0.69 -19.73
C ASP A 161 4.90 0.22 -19.18
N ARG A 162 4.60 1.06 -18.17
CA ARG A 162 5.59 1.92 -17.50
C ARG A 162 6.64 1.12 -16.74
N LEU A 163 6.23 0.02 -16.11
CA LEU A 163 7.12 -0.87 -15.39
C LEU A 163 7.99 -1.71 -16.33
N GLU A 164 7.41 -2.21 -17.42
CA GLU A 164 8.17 -2.89 -18.48
C GLU A 164 9.19 -1.93 -19.12
N ALA A 165 8.81 -0.67 -19.36
CA ALA A 165 9.73 0.37 -19.84
C ALA A 165 10.84 0.72 -18.84
N ALA A 166 10.61 0.48 -17.54
CA ALA A 166 11.63 0.59 -16.49
C ALA A 166 12.54 -0.65 -16.39
N GLY A 167 12.29 -1.69 -17.20
CA GLY A 167 13.15 -2.87 -17.32
C GLY A 167 12.66 -4.10 -16.54
N LEU A 168 11.44 -4.09 -16.01
CA LEU A 168 10.80 -5.30 -15.48
C LEU A 168 10.33 -6.21 -16.60
N ASP A 169 10.35 -7.52 -16.36
CA ASP A 169 9.56 -8.42 -17.19
C ASP A 169 8.07 -8.28 -16.91
N LYS A 170 7.27 -8.87 -17.81
CA LYS A 170 5.81 -8.75 -17.78
C LYS A 170 5.18 -9.33 -16.50
N GLU A 171 5.74 -10.40 -15.96
CA GLU A 171 5.19 -11.08 -14.78
C GLU A 171 5.41 -10.21 -13.54
N ASP A 172 6.63 -9.71 -13.36
CA ASP A 172 6.96 -8.82 -12.25
C ASP A 172 6.29 -7.45 -12.38
N ALA A 173 6.22 -6.88 -13.58
CA ALA A 173 5.49 -5.65 -13.85
C ALA A 173 4.02 -5.80 -13.46
N LYS A 174 3.38 -6.90 -13.86
CA LYS A 174 2.00 -7.20 -13.47
C LYS A 174 1.86 -7.37 -11.97
N PHE A 175 2.76 -8.10 -11.31
CA PHE A 175 2.76 -8.26 -9.86
C PHE A 175 2.82 -6.92 -9.13
N ILE A 176 3.80 -6.08 -9.46
CA ILE A 176 4.01 -4.77 -8.83
C ILE A 176 2.80 -3.87 -9.05
N ALA A 177 2.27 -3.86 -10.26
CA ALA A 177 1.13 -3.05 -10.63
C ALA A 177 -0.16 -3.54 -9.92
N ASP A 178 -0.38 -4.85 -9.85
CA ASP A 178 -1.44 -5.53 -9.09
C ASP A 178 -1.40 -5.25 -7.59
N LYS A 179 -0.23 -4.97 -7.03
CA LYS A 179 -0.07 -4.58 -5.63
C LYS A 179 -0.11 -3.06 -5.41
N GLY A 180 -0.30 -2.26 -6.47
CA GLY A 180 -0.24 -0.80 -6.39
C GLY A 180 1.15 -0.28 -6.02
N LEU A 181 2.19 -1.06 -6.28
CA LEU A 181 3.55 -0.70 -5.90
C LEU A 181 4.31 -0.02 -7.04
N ALA A 182 3.69 0.13 -8.22
CA ALA A 182 4.31 0.77 -9.38
C ALA A 182 4.99 2.10 -9.05
N PRO A 183 4.36 3.03 -8.31
CA PRO A 183 4.99 4.32 -8.07
C PRO A 183 5.84 4.33 -6.79
N VAL A 184 5.97 3.21 -6.06
CA VAL A 184 7.07 2.98 -5.11
C VAL A 184 8.29 2.47 -5.88
N TYR A 185 8.10 1.45 -6.71
CA TYR A 185 9.12 0.87 -7.59
C TYR A 185 9.85 1.94 -8.42
N LEU A 186 9.10 2.78 -9.13
CA LEU A 186 9.66 3.82 -10.01
C LEU A 186 10.49 4.91 -9.29
N ARG A 187 10.50 4.93 -7.94
CA ARG A 187 11.29 5.88 -7.14
C ARG A 187 12.47 5.22 -6.42
N LEU A 188 12.61 3.91 -6.51
CA LEU A 188 13.71 3.15 -5.94
C LEU A 188 14.88 3.14 -6.93
N GLU A 189 16.08 3.35 -6.43
CA GLU A 189 17.31 3.41 -7.22
C GLU A 189 18.16 2.16 -6.98
N HIS A 190 17.52 0.98 -7.02
CA HIS A 190 18.13 -0.33 -6.77
C HIS A 190 17.85 -1.31 -7.93
N ASN A 191 18.44 -2.50 -7.89
CA ASN A 191 18.19 -3.52 -8.90
C ASN A 191 16.74 -4.04 -8.83
N SER A 192 16.12 -4.25 -9.99
CA SER A 192 14.75 -4.77 -10.08
C SER A 192 14.54 -6.08 -9.31
N GLU A 193 15.50 -7.01 -9.38
CA GLU A 193 15.43 -8.30 -8.69
C GLU A 193 15.37 -8.13 -7.17
N GLU A 194 16.23 -7.25 -6.62
CA GLU A 194 16.26 -6.93 -5.19
C GLU A 194 14.96 -6.26 -4.74
N ILE A 195 14.45 -5.32 -5.53
CA ILE A 195 13.20 -4.60 -5.24
C ILE A 195 12.01 -5.56 -5.26
N VAL A 196 11.89 -6.40 -6.31
CA VAL A 196 10.80 -7.37 -6.44
C VAL A 196 10.84 -8.34 -5.26
N LYS A 197 12.02 -8.84 -4.90
CA LYS A 197 12.19 -9.75 -3.77
C LYS A 197 11.80 -9.09 -2.45
N ALA A 198 12.27 -7.88 -2.18
CA ALA A 198 11.88 -7.11 -0.99
C ALA A 198 10.37 -6.89 -0.91
N PHE A 199 9.72 -6.54 -2.03
CA PHE A 199 8.27 -6.39 -2.09
C PHE A 199 7.54 -7.69 -1.78
N GLN A 200 7.99 -8.81 -2.34
CA GLN A 200 7.38 -10.12 -2.11
C GLN A 200 7.51 -10.56 -0.65
N GLU A 201 8.69 -10.37 -0.04
CA GLU A 201 8.92 -10.71 1.36
C GLU A 201 8.09 -9.83 2.29
N LEU A 202 8.13 -8.50 2.14
CA LEU A 202 7.34 -7.59 2.98
C LEU A 202 5.83 -7.90 2.92
N LEU A 203 5.30 -8.13 1.72
CA LEU A 203 3.90 -8.47 1.55
C LEU A 203 3.52 -9.85 2.11
N ARG A 204 4.47 -10.77 2.27
CA ARG A 204 4.21 -12.07 2.93
C ARG A 204 3.97 -11.90 4.43
N HIS A 205 4.56 -10.87 5.02
CA HIS A 205 4.41 -10.51 6.44
C HIS A 205 3.35 -9.41 6.66
N ASP A 206 2.46 -9.17 5.68
CA ASP A 206 1.43 -8.13 5.72
C ASP A 206 1.99 -6.69 5.89
N ILE A 207 3.25 -6.47 5.52
CA ILE A 207 3.92 -5.17 5.59
C ILE A 207 3.83 -4.48 4.24
N ARG A 208 3.35 -3.24 4.22
CA ARG A 208 3.27 -2.44 3.00
C ARG A 208 4.66 -1.92 2.62
N PRO A 209 5.16 -2.19 1.39
CA PRO A 209 6.44 -1.65 0.95
C PRO A 209 6.43 -0.13 0.83
N GLU A 210 7.34 0.51 1.56
CA GLU A 210 7.61 1.94 1.49
C GLU A 210 9.03 2.20 0.97
N LYS A 211 9.25 3.35 0.32
CA LYS A 211 10.55 3.64 -0.33
C LYS A 211 11.72 3.48 0.63
N ASN A 212 11.64 4.11 1.81
CA ASN A 212 12.76 4.15 2.75
C ASN A 212 13.04 2.77 3.32
N LEU A 213 11.99 2.06 3.78
CA LEU A 213 12.10 0.71 4.32
C LEU A 213 12.72 -0.26 3.30
N VAL A 214 12.24 -0.23 2.05
CA VAL A 214 12.79 -1.11 1.00
C VAL A 214 14.24 -0.77 0.68
N SER A 215 14.59 0.53 0.62
CA SER A 215 15.97 0.95 0.37
C SER A 215 16.89 0.46 1.49
N GLU A 216 16.47 0.64 2.76
CA GLU A 216 17.24 0.23 3.94
C GLU A 216 17.44 -1.29 4.00
N ILE A 217 16.40 -2.08 3.71
CA ILE A 217 16.50 -3.55 3.62
C ILE A 217 17.52 -3.95 2.55
N ILE A 218 17.43 -3.37 1.35
CA ILE A 218 18.32 -3.71 0.24
C ILE A 218 19.76 -3.30 0.57
N GLU A 219 19.98 -2.08 1.07
CA GLU A 219 21.30 -1.56 1.44
C GLU A 219 21.96 -2.34 2.57
N THR A 220 21.17 -2.87 3.51
CA THR A 220 21.65 -3.69 4.63
C THR A 220 21.89 -5.14 4.21
N SER A 221 21.12 -5.64 3.24
CA SER A 221 21.22 -7.01 2.77
C SER A 221 22.55 -7.28 2.06
N GLU A 222 23.13 -8.44 2.31
CA GLU A 222 24.36 -8.89 1.65
C GLU A 222 24.08 -9.89 0.53
N ASN A 223 22.93 -10.56 0.61
CA ASN A 223 22.43 -11.54 -0.33
C ASN A 223 20.91 -11.75 -0.12
N MET A 224 20.28 -12.54 -0.99
CA MET A 224 18.83 -12.77 -0.96
C MET A 224 18.32 -13.47 0.31
N ASN A 225 19.12 -14.35 0.93
CA ASN A 225 18.73 -14.99 2.19
C ASN A 225 18.78 -13.98 3.34
N HIS A 226 19.80 -13.13 3.37
CA HIS A 226 19.92 -12.07 4.37
C HIS A 226 18.77 -11.06 4.23
N LEU A 227 18.38 -10.70 3.00
CA LEU A 227 17.22 -9.85 2.75
C LEU A 227 15.94 -10.43 3.37
N GLN A 228 15.69 -11.72 3.18
CA GLN A 228 14.52 -12.40 3.77
C GLN A 228 14.54 -12.31 5.30
N LYS A 229 15.68 -12.61 5.93
CA LYS A 229 15.83 -12.54 7.39
C LYS A 229 15.64 -11.13 7.96
N LEU A 230 16.13 -10.11 7.26
CA LEU A 230 15.92 -8.71 7.64
C LEU A 230 14.42 -8.36 7.66
N VAL A 231 13.66 -8.87 6.68
CA VAL A 231 12.20 -8.67 6.64
C VAL A 231 11.49 -9.43 7.76
N GLU A 232 11.89 -10.68 8.02
CA GLU A 232 11.33 -11.51 9.10
C GLU A 232 11.55 -10.83 10.46
N ASN A 233 12.78 -10.38 10.74
CA ASN A 233 13.10 -9.63 11.97
C ASN A 233 12.31 -8.32 12.05
N TYR A 234 12.25 -7.53 10.99
CA TYR A 234 11.48 -6.28 10.97
C TYR A 234 9.99 -6.51 11.23
N ALA A 235 9.43 -7.63 10.77
CA ALA A 235 8.04 -7.98 11.05
C ALA A 235 7.76 -8.22 12.54
N GLU A 236 8.77 -8.68 13.28
CA GLU A 236 8.67 -8.98 14.71
C GLU A 236 9.04 -7.78 15.59
N THR A 237 10.10 -7.05 15.24
CA THR A 237 10.70 -6.00 16.07
C THR A 237 10.28 -4.59 15.65
N GLY A 238 9.93 -4.40 14.38
CA GLY A 238 9.73 -3.09 13.76
C GLY A 238 11.04 -2.32 13.47
N GLU A 239 12.21 -2.95 13.62
CA GLU A 239 13.53 -2.37 13.39
C GLU A 239 14.33 -3.22 12.39
N ILE A 240 15.24 -2.60 11.63
CA ILE A 240 16.14 -3.31 10.73
C ILE A 240 17.45 -3.58 11.48
N GLU A 241 17.70 -4.84 11.81
CA GLU A 241 18.94 -5.25 12.47
C GLU A 241 20.19 -5.15 11.57
N ASN A 242 21.35 -4.93 12.18
CA ASN A 242 22.61 -4.78 11.45
C ASN A 242 23.10 -6.11 10.88
N SER A 243 23.67 -6.10 9.66
CA SER A 243 24.12 -7.30 8.93
C SER A 243 25.05 -8.26 9.68
N LYS A 244 25.80 -7.76 10.66
CA LYS A 244 26.76 -8.55 11.45
C LYS A 244 26.12 -9.51 12.43
N ASP A 245 24.87 -9.26 12.83
CA ASP A 245 24.17 -10.09 13.81
C ASP A 245 23.62 -11.36 13.12
N PHE A 246 23.17 -11.27 11.86
CA PHE A 246 22.69 -12.44 11.07
C PHE A 246 23.79 -13.43 10.66
N GLU A 247 25.00 -12.98 10.32
CA GLU A 247 26.13 -13.89 10.04
C GLU A 247 26.44 -14.77 11.27
N LEU A 248 26.26 -14.21 12.47
CA LEU A 248 26.51 -14.91 13.71
C LEU A 248 25.40 -15.93 14.00
N GLU A 249 24.15 -15.55 13.74
CA GLU A 249 22.98 -16.41 13.88
C GLU A 249 23.08 -17.67 13.01
N GLU A 250 23.44 -17.55 11.73
CA GLU A 250 23.62 -18.73 10.86
C GLU A 250 24.69 -19.69 11.36
N VAL A 251 25.73 -19.14 12.00
CA VAL A 251 26.78 -19.96 12.58
C VAL A 251 26.28 -20.64 13.85
N ILE A 252 25.47 -19.95 14.65
CA ILE A 252 24.81 -20.52 15.84
C ILE A 252 23.86 -21.64 15.41
N ASP A 253 22.99 -21.43 14.43
CA ASP A 253 22.06 -22.44 13.91
C ASP A 253 22.78 -23.71 13.46
N LYS A 254 23.84 -23.55 12.65
CA LYS A 254 24.67 -24.69 12.21
C LYS A 254 25.34 -25.42 13.37
N VAL A 255 25.74 -24.71 14.42
CA VAL A 255 26.30 -25.33 15.64
C VAL A 255 25.22 -26.13 16.37
N LEU A 256 24.00 -25.59 16.48
CA LEU A 256 22.89 -26.26 17.16
C LEU A 256 22.38 -27.48 16.38
N GLU A 257 22.32 -27.40 15.04
CA GLU A 257 21.99 -28.54 14.16
C GLU A 257 23.03 -29.67 14.24
N GLU A 258 24.32 -29.32 14.30
CA GLU A 258 25.41 -30.29 14.47
C GLU A 258 25.45 -30.90 15.88
N HIS A 259 24.82 -30.24 16.86
CA HIS A 259 24.84 -30.62 18.28
C HIS A 259 23.43 -30.55 18.91
N PRO A 260 22.49 -31.43 18.52
CA PRO A 260 21.11 -31.37 19.01
C PRO A 260 20.99 -31.61 20.52
N GLU A 261 21.86 -32.44 21.11
CA GLU A 261 21.93 -32.63 22.58
C GLU A 261 22.30 -31.32 23.31
N ALA A 262 23.10 -30.46 22.67
CA ALA A 262 23.47 -29.17 23.24
C ALA A 262 22.29 -28.18 23.24
N LEU A 263 21.36 -28.29 22.28
CA LEU A 263 20.13 -27.50 22.25
C LEU A 263 19.15 -27.94 23.35
N GLU A 264 19.01 -29.24 23.59
CA GLU A 264 18.20 -29.75 24.70
C GLU A 264 18.76 -29.30 26.06
N ASP A 265 20.07 -29.43 26.25
CA ASP A 265 20.76 -28.97 27.46
C ASP A 265 20.67 -27.45 27.66
N LEU A 266 20.65 -26.68 26.57
CA LEU A 266 20.51 -25.22 26.61
C LEU A 266 19.12 -24.81 27.09
N LYS A 267 18.06 -25.46 26.57
CA LYS A 267 16.66 -25.30 27.03
C LYS A 267 16.46 -25.72 28.49
N GLU A 268 17.26 -26.65 28.99
CA GLU A 268 17.28 -27.04 30.41
C GLU A 268 18.06 -26.06 31.30
N GLY A 269 18.68 -25.02 30.72
CA GLY A 269 19.41 -23.97 31.45
C GLY A 269 20.79 -24.41 31.97
N LYS A 270 21.44 -25.40 31.36
CA LYS A 270 22.75 -25.89 31.80
C LYS A 270 23.88 -24.94 31.35
N GLU A 271 24.39 -24.11 32.26
CA GLU A 271 25.49 -23.16 31.97
C GLU A 271 26.75 -23.78 31.32
N SER A 272 27.02 -25.07 31.54
CA SER A 272 28.15 -25.76 30.92
C SER A 272 28.03 -25.87 29.40
N VAL A 273 26.81 -25.90 28.87
CA VAL A 273 26.55 -26.05 27.43
C VAL A 273 26.73 -24.74 26.67
N GLU A 274 26.46 -23.60 27.32
CA GLU A 274 26.65 -22.29 26.73
C GLU A 274 28.09 -22.03 26.33
N ASN A 275 29.03 -22.34 27.22
CA ASN A 275 30.46 -22.17 26.94
C ASN A 275 30.93 -23.12 25.82
N PHE A 276 30.30 -24.28 25.67
CA PHE A 276 30.55 -25.19 24.56
C PHE A 276 30.05 -24.61 23.23
N ILE A 277 28.81 -24.13 23.17
CA ILE A 277 28.21 -23.52 21.98
C ILE A 277 29.02 -22.29 21.55
N ILE A 278 29.35 -21.39 22.50
CA ILE A 278 30.22 -20.24 22.26
C ILE A 278 31.57 -20.69 21.67
N GLY A 279 32.18 -21.75 22.20
CA GLY A 279 33.43 -22.30 21.68
C GLY A 279 33.33 -22.78 20.22
N GLN A 280 32.24 -23.45 19.85
CA GLN A 280 32.01 -23.92 18.48
C GLN A 280 31.76 -22.75 17.51
N VAL A 281 30.97 -21.75 17.93
CA VAL A 281 30.72 -20.54 17.13
C VAL A 281 32.01 -19.75 16.91
N MET A 282 32.81 -19.56 17.97
CA MET A 282 34.12 -18.92 17.87
C MET A 282 35.07 -19.68 16.93
N LYS A 283 35.02 -21.00 16.92
CA LYS A 283 35.82 -21.84 16.01
C LYS A 283 35.37 -21.68 14.56
N LYS A 284 34.07 -21.74 14.27
CA LYS A 284 33.52 -21.61 12.91
C LYS A 284 33.71 -20.20 12.34
N THR A 285 33.63 -19.17 13.18
CA THR A 285 33.91 -17.77 12.77
C THR A 285 35.41 -17.43 12.73
N SER A 286 36.30 -18.37 13.04
CA SER A 286 37.75 -18.12 13.17
C SER A 286 38.07 -16.98 14.13
N GLY A 287 37.31 -16.87 15.22
CA GLY A 287 37.46 -15.85 16.26
C GLY A 287 36.96 -14.45 15.88
N LYS A 288 36.23 -14.31 14.77
CA LYS A 288 35.64 -13.02 14.34
C LYS A 288 34.40 -12.64 15.15
N ALA A 289 33.68 -13.63 15.70
CA ALA A 289 32.54 -13.38 16.57
C ALA A 289 32.96 -12.80 17.92
N ARG A 290 32.04 -12.10 18.58
CA ARG A 290 32.20 -11.65 19.97
C ARG A 290 31.50 -12.63 20.92
N PRO A 291 32.21 -13.26 21.87
CA PRO A 291 31.62 -14.22 22.81
C PRO A 291 30.40 -13.69 23.58
N GLU A 292 30.39 -12.40 23.89
CA GLU A 292 29.30 -11.74 24.61
C GLU A 292 28.02 -11.70 23.78
N LYS A 293 28.12 -11.39 22.48
CA LYS A 293 26.98 -11.35 21.55
C LYS A 293 26.48 -12.76 21.25
N VAL A 294 27.37 -13.74 21.11
CA VAL A 294 26.95 -15.16 20.99
C VAL A 294 26.14 -15.58 22.20
N ARG A 295 26.57 -15.19 23.41
CA ARG A 295 25.84 -15.50 24.64
C ARG A 295 24.46 -14.86 24.68
N GLU A 296 24.35 -13.59 24.28
CA GLU A 296 23.08 -12.88 24.17
C GLU A 296 22.11 -13.58 23.22
N MET A 297 22.56 -13.97 22.02
CA MET A 297 21.72 -14.61 21.01
C MET A 297 21.28 -16.04 21.38
N ILE A 298 22.15 -16.83 22.03
CA ILE A 298 21.75 -18.18 22.47
C ILE A 298 20.82 -18.15 23.69
N ASP A 299 20.70 -17.01 24.38
CA ASP A 299 19.80 -16.85 25.53
C ASP A 299 18.33 -16.95 25.11
N GLU A 300 18.00 -16.58 23.87
CA GLU A 300 16.65 -16.67 23.28
C GLU A 300 16.15 -18.11 23.12
N PHE A 301 17.07 -19.09 23.16
CA PHE A 301 16.74 -20.52 23.03
C PHE A 301 16.51 -21.22 24.38
N ARG A 302 16.65 -20.51 25.50
CA ARG A 302 16.33 -21.02 26.85
C ARG A 302 14.82 -21.03 27.08
#